data_AF-A0A7X0G3Q4-F1
#
_entry.id   AF-A0A7X0G3Q4-F1
#
_cell.length_a   1.000
_cell.length_b   1.000
_cell.length_c   1.000
_cell.angle_alpha   90.00
_cell.angle_beta   90.00
_cell.angle_gamma   90.00
#
_symmetry.space_group_name_H-M   'P 1'
#
loop_
_entity.id
_entity.type
_entity.pdbx_description
1 polymer ?
#
loop_
_entity_poly.entity_id
_entity_poly.type
_entity_poly.pdbx_seq_one_letter_code
_entity_poly.pdbx_strand_id
1 'polypeptide(L)'
;MTSKEGTGGGEWEHVDYEPGADEFWDQLGGSEWGAIDGVMPGVRVYATWDEQRDTRLVVTGLVLRGSPDHPVTSDTLRAVPIGRLEAAANEVRTALGAKSLSRPEVKLSRPGGGVPPDEFYKLVAQHYRWHAAVSAKPAARMAEDAGVPATTVHRWIREARLRGHLPPGKRGKAG
;
A
#
# COMPACT_ATOMS: atom_id res chain seq x y z
N MET A 1 -36.93 -22.23 11.71
CA MET A 1 -37.00 -20.75 11.66
C MET A 1 -35.77 -20.26 10.94
N THR A 2 -35.97 -19.89 9.69
CA THR A 2 -35.04 -19.22 8.80
C THR A 2 -34.85 -17.77 9.24
N SER A 3 -33.61 -17.38 9.52
CA SER A 3 -33.18 -15.98 9.45
C SER A 3 -32.02 -15.89 8.45
N LYS A 4 -32.40 -15.60 7.20
CA LYS A 4 -31.56 -14.88 6.24
C LYS A 4 -31.61 -13.39 6.62
N GLU A 5 -30.64 -12.64 6.08
CA GLU A 5 -30.52 -11.17 6.02
C GLU A 5 -29.65 -10.57 7.15
N GLY A 6 -28.64 -9.74 6.90
CA GLY A 6 -28.33 -8.97 5.69
C GLY A 6 -26.90 -9.15 5.18
N THR A 7 -26.80 -9.73 4.00
CA THR A 7 -25.68 -9.54 3.07
C THR A 7 -25.79 -8.13 2.49
N GLY A 8 -25.35 -7.12 3.25
CA GLY A 8 -25.12 -5.77 2.75
C GLY A 8 -23.80 -5.74 1.98
N GLY A 9 -23.80 -6.28 0.76
CA GLY A 9 -22.69 -6.15 -0.18
C GLY A 9 -22.70 -4.77 -0.81
N GLY A 10 -22.43 -3.72 -0.03
CA GLY A 10 -22.07 -2.43 -0.61
C GLY A 10 -20.75 -2.57 -1.37
N GLU A 11 -20.66 -1.96 -2.55
CA GLU A 11 -19.42 -1.83 -3.31
C GLU A 11 -18.51 -0.91 -2.50
N TRP A 12 -17.47 -1.48 -1.89
CA TRP A 12 -16.45 -0.70 -1.20
C TRP A 12 -15.48 -0.17 -2.23
N GLU A 13 -15.27 1.14 -2.21
CA GLU A 13 -14.36 1.78 -3.13
C GLU A 13 -13.04 2.05 -2.42
N HIS A 14 -11.98 1.44 -2.94
CA HIS A 14 -10.62 1.81 -2.56
C HIS A 14 -10.29 3.14 -3.23
N VAL A 15 -9.96 4.13 -2.41
CA VAL A 15 -9.57 5.44 -2.92
C VAL A 15 -8.05 5.44 -3.07
N ASP A 16 -7.56 5.88 -4.23
CA ASP A 16 -6.13 6.07 -4.44
C ASP A 16 -5.67 7.35 -3.72
N TYR A 17 -4.50 7.27 -3.09
CA TYR A 17 -3.94 8.42 -2.40
C TYR A 17 -3.40 9.46 -3.40
N GLU A 18 -3.94 10.67 -3.34
CA GLU A 18 -3.44 11.84 -4.04
C GLU A 18 -2.98 12.92 -3.05
N PRO A 19 -1.67 13.26 -2.99
CA PRO A 19 -1.17 14.28 -2.06
C PRO A 19 -1.89 15.63 -2.23
N GLY A 20 -2.37 16.20 -1.12
CA GLY A 20 -3.08 17.48 -1.11
C GLY A 20 -4.56 17.41 -1.47
N ALA A 21 -5.09 16.24 -1.84
CA ALA A 21 -6.52 16.05 -2.09
C ALA A 21 -7.32 15.89 -0.78
N ASP A 22 -6.70 15.37 0.28
CA ASP A 22 -7.29 15.24 1.62
C ASP A 22 -6.22 15.58 2.67
N GLU A 23 -6.28 16.79 3.21
CA GLU A 23 -5.32 17.30 4.21
C GLU A 23 -5.23 16.39 5.44
N PHE A 24 -6.33 15.74 5.83
CA PHE A 24 -6.31 14.81 6.95
C PHE A 24 -5.57 13.52 6.61
N TRP A 25 -5.73 13.00 5.38
CA TRP A 25 -4.99 11.83 4.94
C TRP A 25 -3.50 12.14 4.86
N ASP A 26 -3.13 13.33 4.37
CA ASP A 26 -1.75 13.81 4.39
C ASP A 26 -1.19 13.82 5.83
N GLN A 27 -1.96 14.35 6.80
CA GLN A 27 -1.56 14.40 8.22
C GLN A 27 -1.47 13.03 8.89
N LEU A 28 -2.28 12.06 8.49
CA LEU A 28 -2.22 10.69 9.00
C LEU A 28 -0.93 9.96 8.59
N GLY A 29 -0.30 10.38 7.50
CA GLY A 29 0.87 9.72 6.91
C GLY A 29 0.69 9.36 5.44
N GLY A 30 -0.37 9.86 4.79
CA GLY A 30 -0.60 9.74 3.35
C GLY A 30 -0.64 8.29 2.88
N SER A 31 0.25 7.94 1.95
CA SER A 31 0.33 6.60 1.33
C SER A 31 0.57 5.44 2.29
N GLU A 32 0.93 5.69 3.56
CA GLU A 32 1.02 4.65 4.58
C GLU A 32 -0.35 4.13 5.05
N TRP A 33 -1.41 4.91 4.82
CA TRP A 33 -2.79 4.57 5.10
C TRP A 33 -3.53 4.35 3.79
N GLY A 34 -4.34 3.30 3.70
CA GLY A 34 -5.34 3.16 2.64
C GLY A 34 -6.67 3.76 3.08
N ALA A 35 -7.37 4.42 2.17
CA ALA A 35 -8.73 4.93 2.40
C ALA A 35 -9.76 4.07 1.68
N ILE A 36 -10.89 3.85 2.36
CA ILE A 36 -12.01 3.05 1.87
C ILE A 36 -13.31 3.82 2.12
N ASP A 37 -14.05 4.05 1.04
CA ASP A 37 -15.38 4.64 1.08
C ASP A 37 -16.46 3.55 0.96
N GLY A 38 -17.65 3.87 1.47
CA GLY A 38 -18.80 2.97 1.39
C GLY A 38 -18.82 1.83 2.43
N VAL A 39 -17.85 1.78 3.35
CA VAL A 39 -17.89 0.84 4.48
C VAL A 39 -19.10 1.12 5.37
N MET A 40 -19.33 2.41 5.66
CA MET A 40 -20.53 2.92 6.31
C MET A 40 -20.94 4.25 5.67
N PRO A 41 -22.24 4.57 5.60
CA PRO A 41 -22.69 5.85 5.04
C PRO A 41 -22.02 7.02 5.75
N GLY A 42 -21.49 7.98 4.99
CA GLY A 42 -20.91 9.23 5.50
C GLY A 42 -19.70 9.10 6.43
N VAL A 43 -19.13 7.88 6.55
CA VAL A 43 -17.93 7.62 7.35
C VAL A 43 -16.85 7.06 6.43
N ARG A 44 -15.75 7.80 6.32
CA ARG A 44 -14.55 7.30 5.64
C ARG A 44 -13.72 6.48 6.61
N VAL A 45 -13.21 5.34 6.13
CA VAL A 45 -12.34 4.46 6.90
C VAL A 45 -10.93 4.54 6.33
N TYR A 46 -9.96 4.81 7.21
CA TYR A 46 -8.54 4.66 6.89
C TYR A 46 -8.00 3.46 7.64
N ALA A 47 -7.20 2.64 6.98
CA ALA A 47 -6.58 1.48 7.59
C ALA A 47 -5.11 1.33 7.20
N THR A 48 -4.33 0.76 8.12
CA THR A 48 -3.01 0.20 7.83
C THR A 48 -3.07 -1.31 8.01
N TRP A 49 -2.22 -2.02 7.28
CA TRP A 49 -2.14 -3.47 7.35
C TRP A 49 -0.70 -3.90 7.62
N ASP A 50 -0.55 -5.00 8.35
CA ASP A 50 0.75 -5.63 8.59
C ASP A 50 0.68 -7.12 8.25
N GLU A 51 1.83 -7.71 7.95
CA GLU A 51 1.96 -9.15 7.71
C GLU A 51 2.12 -9.88 9.04
N GLN A 52 1.07 -10.55 9.50
CA GLN A 52 1.23 -11.46 10.64
C GLN A 52 1.72 -12.83 10.18
N ARG A 53 2.56 -13.48 11.02
CA ARG A 53 3.12 -14.84 10.83
C ARG A 53 2.14 -15.70 10.02
N ASP A 54 2.57 -16.10 8.83
CA ASP A 54 1.80 -16.92 7.86
C ASP A 54 1.05 -16.16 6.75
N THR A 55 1.62 -15.07 6.22
CA THR A 55 1.24 -14.47 4.93
C THR A 55 -0.22 -13.98 4.86
N ARG A 56 -0.80 -13.49 5.95
CA ARG A 56 -2.12 -12.81 5.92
C ARG A 56 -1.94 -11.37 6.33
N LEU A 57 -2.52 -10.46 5.54
CA LEU A 57 -2.62 -9.06 5.94
C LEU A 57 -3.67 -8.97 7.04
N VAL A 58 -3.28 -8.41 8.19
CA VAL A 58 -4.16 -8.08 9.30
C VAL A 58 -4.24 -6.57 9.44
N VAL A 59 -5.40 -6.05 9.85
CA VAL A 59 -5.56 -4.61 10.09
C VAL A 59 -4.80 -4.25 11.37
N THR A 60 -3.86 -3.32 11.29
CA THR A 60 -3.02 -2.89 12.43
C THR A 60 -3.26 -1.46 12.86
N GLY A 61 -3.88 -0.66 12.00
CA GLY A 61 -4.29 0.71 12.26
C GLY A 61 -5.67 0.92 11.65
N LEU A 62 -6.53 1.62 12.39
CA LEU A 62 -7.89 1.93 11.94
C LEU A 62 -8.27 3.32 12.43
N VAL A 63 -8.69 4.17 11.50
CA VAL A 63 -9.23 5.50 11.78
C VAL A 63 -10.59 5.61 11.11
N LEU A 64 -11.58 6.04 11.89
CA LEU A 64 -12.91 6.36 11.40
C LEU A 64 -13.08 7.86 11.42
N ARG A 65 -13.43 8.43 10.26
CA ARG A 65 -13.74 9.85 10.13
C ARG A 65 -15.20 9.99 9.72
N GLY A 66 -16.03 10.38 10.67
CA GLY A 66 -17.40 10.78 10.41
C GLY A 66 -17.48 12.19 9.85
N SER A 67 -18.62 12.51 9.24
CA SER A 67 -18.98 13.88 8.84
C SER A 67 -19.81 14.56 9.95
N PRO A 68 -20.04 15.88 9.88
CA PRO A 68 -20.95 16.55 10.80
C PRO A 68 -22.35 15.93 10.85
N ASP A 69 -22.84 15.44 9.71
CA ASP A 69 -24.15 14.80 9.61
C ASP A 69 -24.12 13.34 10.12
N HIS A 70 -22.96 12.67 10.06
CA HIS A 70 -22.80 11.25 10.38
C HIS A 70 -21.61 11.07 11.35
N PRO A 71 -21.77 11.47 12.63
CA PRO A 71 -20.71 11.38 13.62
C PRO A 71 -20.36 9.92 13.95
N VAL A 72 -19.12 9.69 14.38
CA VAL A 72 -18.70 8.37 14.87
C VAL A 72 -19.34 8.11 16.22
N THR A 73 -20.15 7.05 16.30
CA THR A 73 -20.83 6.62 17.52
C THR A 73 -20.32 5.25 17.98
N SER A 74 -20.68 4.83 19.20
CA SER A 74 -20.40 3.47 19.65
C SER A 74 -21.04 2.40 18.76
N ASP A 75 -22.19 2.69 18.15
CA ASP A 75 -22.85 1.77 17.22
C ASP A 75 -22.10 1.70 15.89
N THR A 76 -21.59 2.85 15.39
CA THR A 76 -20.67 2.92 14.25
C THR A 76 -19.42 2.08 14.50
N LEU A 77 -18.82 2.15 15.69
CA LEU A 77 -17.63 1.37 16.05
C LEU A 77 -17.90 -0.14 16.08
N ARG A 78 -19.06 -0.57 16.59
CA ARG A 78 -19.43 -2.00 16.64
C ARG A 78 -19.79 -2.55 15.25
N ALA A 79 -20.27 -1.70 14.36
CA ALA A 79 -20.65 -2.08 13.01
C ALA A 79 -19.44 -2.25 12.08
N VAL A 80 -18.22 -1.83 12.47
CA VAL A 80 -17.04 -1.94 11.62
C VAL A 80 -16.70 -3.41 11.35
N PRO A 81 -16.79 -3.87 10.09
CA PRO A 81 -16.57 -5.26 9.77
C PRO A 81 -15.07 -5.54 9.54
N ILE A 82 -14.28 -5.56 10.62
CA ILE A 82 -12.81 -5.75 10.57
C ILE A 82 -12.42 -6.97 9.72
N GLY A 83 -13.10 -8.11 9.92
CA GLY A 83 -12.81 -9.32 9.14
C GLY A 83 -13.08 -9.18 7.63
N ARG A 84 -14.02 -8.32 7.19
CA ARG A 84 -14.20 -8.04 5.75
C ARG A 84 -13.14 -7.07 5.24
N LEU A 85 -12.68 -6.11 6.05
CA LEU A 85 -11.55 -5.23 5.68
C LEU A 85 -10.27 -6.04 5.43
N GLU A 86 -10.02 -7.04 6.29
CA GLU A 86 -8.92 -7.99 6.11
C GLU A 86 -9.11 -8.84 4.85
N ALA A 87 -10.31 -9.39 4.62
CA ALA A 87 -10.59 -10.20 3.45
C ALA A 87 -10.37 -9.43 2.13
N ALA A 88 -10.88 -8.20 2.05
CA ALA A 88 -10.73 -7.32 0.89
C ALA A 88 -9.24 -7.01 0.59
N ALA A 89 -8.46 -6.69 1.62
CA ALA A 89 -7.02 -6.44 1.47
C ALA A 89 -6.26 -7.69 0.98
N ASN A 90 -6.64 -8.87 1.48
CA ASN A 90 -6.03 -10.13 1.06
C ASN A 90 -6.43 -10.53 -0.38
N GLU A 91 -7.63 -10.18 -0.86
CA GLU A 91 -8.06 -10.39 -2.25
C GLU A 91 -7.27 -9.52 -3.23
N VAL A 92 -7.16 -8.21 -2.97
CA VAL A 92 -6.36 -7.27 -3.77
C VAL A 92 -4.90 -7.74 -3.86
N ARG A 93 -4.33 -8.15 -2.73
CA ARG A 93 -2.98 -8.73 -2.68
C ARG A 93 -2.86 -10.03 -3.50
N THR A 94 -3.86 -10.90 -3.45
CA THR A 94 -3.86 -12.17 -4.20
C THR A 94 -3.92 -11.89 -5.70
N ALA A 95 -4.75 -10.95 -6.13
CA ALA A 95 -4.86 -10.52 -7.52
C ALA A 95 -3.57 -9.85 -8.04
N LEU A 96 -2.86 -9.11 -7.19
CA LEU A 96 -1.65 -8.36 -7.56
C LEU A 96 -0.32 -9.10 -7.28
N GLY A 97 -0.38 -10.32 -6.75
CA GLY A 97 0.79 -11.14 -6.43
C GLY A 97 1.43 -10.75 -5.09
N ALA A 98 1.23 -11.60 -4.07
CA ALA A 98 1.44 -11.34 -2.65
C ALA A 98 2.84 -10.89 -2.17
N LYS A 99 3.86 -10.86 -3.03
CA LYS A 99 5.20 -10.35 -2.68
C LYS A 99 5.48 -8.91 -3.10
N SER A 100 4.58 -8.29 -3.87
CA SER A 100 4.90 -7.07 -4.62
C SER A 100 4.37 -5.76 -4.02
N LEU A 101 3.48 -5.84 -3.02
CA LEU A 101 2.73 -4.68 -2.51
C LEU A 101 2.89 -4.40 -1.02
N SER A 102 3.55 -5.27 -0.25
CA SER A 102 3.94 -4.91 1.10
C SER A 102 5.12 -3.93 1.07
N ARG A 103 5.06 -2.91 1.93
CA ARG A 103 6.17 -1.98 2.13
C ARG A 103 7.38 -2.79 2.56
N PRO A 104 8.53 -2.71 1.88
CA PRO A 104 9.68 -3.49 2.28
C PRO A 104 10.20 -3.04 3.64
N GLU A 105 10.27 -3.95 4.61
CA GLU A 105 10.76 -3.67 5.97
C GLU A 105 12.25 -3.25 5.98
N VAL A 106 13.04 -3.83 5.08
CA VAL A 106 14.48 -3.61 5.01
C VAL A 106 14.76 -2.32 4.24
N LYS A 107 15.28 -1.30 4.92
CA LYS A 107 15.72 -0.06 4.29
C LYS A 107 16.78 -0.32 3.23
N LEU A 108 16.58 0.26 2.04
CA LEU A 108 17.59 0.30 1.00
C LEU A 108 18.80 1.10 1.49
N SER A 109 19.90 0.40 1.79
CA SER A 109 21.18 1.03 2.10
C SER A 109 22.15 0.81 0.95
N ARG A 110 23.09 1.73 0.75
CA ARG A 110 24.18 1.56 -0.23
C ARG A 110 24.87 0.21 0.04
N PRO A 111 25.26 -0.57 -0.98
CA PRO A 111 25.96 -1.84 -0.76
C PRO A 111 27.27 -1.59 0.00
N GLY A 112 27.23 -1.73 1.33
CA GLY A 112 28.40 -1.95 2.17
C GLY A 112 28.82 -3.41 2.02
N GLY A 113 30.11 -3.70 2.16
CA GLY A 113 30.77 -4.95 1.73
C GLY A 113 30.37 -6.27 2.42
N GLY A 114 29.08 -6.47 2.74
CA GLY A 114 28.55 -7.70 3.34
C GLY A 114 27.26 -8.24 2.72
N VAL A 115 26.53 -7.48 1.90
CA VAL A 115 25.32 -8.01 1.22
C VAL A 115 25.71 -8.59 -0.14
N PRO A 116 25.39 -9.88 -0.42
CA PRO A 116 25.61 -10.45 -1.74
C PRO A 116 24.95 -9.59 -2.82
N PRO A 117 25.64 -9.26 -3.93
CA PRO A 117 25.13 -8.33 -4.93
C PRO A 117 23.73 -8.68 -5.45
N ASP A 118 23.40 -9.96 -5.59
CA ASP A 118 22.09 -10.40 -6.08
C ASP A 118 20.93 -10.11 -5.12
N GLU A 119 21.13 -10.36 -3.81
CA GLU A 119 20.12 -10.08 -2.77
C GLU A 119 19.82 -8.58 -2.67
N PHE A 120 20.84 -7.75 -2.83
CA PHE A 120 20.65 -6.30 -2.91
C PHE A 120 19.72 -5.93 -4.08
N TYR A 121 19.90 -6.51 -5.26
CA TYR A 121 19.07 -6.18 -6.43
C TYR A 121 17.66 -6.79 -6.38
N LYS A 122 17.46 -7.90 -5.65
CA LYS A 122 16.11 -8.38 -5.29
C LYS A 122 15.39 -7.39 -4.40
N LEU A 123 16.09 -6.85 -3.40
CA LEU A 123 15.54 -5.83 -2.51
C LEU A 123 15.20 -4.55 -3.29
N VAL A 124 16.09 -4.09 -4.17
CA VAL A 124 15.81 -2.96 -5.08
C VAL A 124 14.55 -3.22 -5.91
N ALA A 125 14.37 -4.43 -6.44
CA ALA A 125 13.20 -4.78 -7.24
C ALA A 125 11.91 -4.75 -6.40
N GLN A 126 11.94 -5.24 -5.17
CA GLN A 126 10.81 -5.21 -4.24
C GLN A 126 10.40 -3.76 -3.93
N HIS A 127 11.36 -2.92 -3.54
CA HIS A 127 11.15 -1.49 -3.31
C HIS A 127 10.61 -0.79 -4.54
N TYR A 128 11.18 -1.03 -5.72
CA TYR A 128 10.69 -0.42 -6.94
C TYR A 128 9.23 -0.79 -7.25
N ARG A 129 8.84 -2.05 -7.06
CA ARG A 129 7.45 -2.48 -7.29
C ARG A 129 6.48 -1.85 -6.30
N TRP A 130 6.85 -1.80 -5.02
CA TRP A 130 6.05 -1.14 -4.00
C TRP A 130 5.86 0.35 -4.33
N HIS A 131 6.96 1.09 -4.52
CA HIS A 131 6.91 2.50 -4.85
C HIS A 131 6.21 2.78 -6.18
N ALA A 132 6.30 1.89 -7.17
CA ALA A 132 5.61 2.05 -8.45
C ALA A 132 4.11 1.80 -8.37
N ALA A 133 3.65 1.06 -7.35
CA ALA A 133 2.23 0.88 -7.07
C ALA A 133 1.63 2.10 -6.36
N VAL A 134 2.41 2.79 -5.50
CA VAL A 134 1.90 3.89 -4.65
C VAL A 134 2.37 5.28 -5.08
N SER A 135 3.17 5.40 -6.15
CA SER A 135 3.70 6.67 -6.61
C SER A 135 3.95 6.72 -8.11
N ALA A 136 3.56 7.83 -8.74
CA ALA A 136 3.95 8.16 -10.11
C ALA A 136 5.45 8.48 -10.27
N LYS A 137 6.18 8.68 -9.16
CA LYS A 137 7.63 9.00 -9.15
C LYS A 137 8.42 7.99 -8.29
N PRO A 138 8.38 6.69 -8.64
CA PRO A 138 8.88 5.63 -7.75
C PRO A 138 10.37 5.75 -7.43
N ALA A 139 11.18 6.09 -8.43
CA ALA A 139 12.63 6.23 -8.24
C ALA A 139 13.01 7.43 -7.36
N ALA A 140 12.21 8.49 -7.34
CA ALA A 140 12.43 9.65 -6.48
C ALA A 140 12.12 9.31 -5.02
N ARG A 141 10.99 8.64 -4.77
CA ARG A 141 10.61 8.19 -3.42
C ARG A 141 11.59 7.17 -2.84
N MET A 142 12.03 6.20 -3.65
CA MET A 142 13.11 5.28 -3.26
C MET A 142 14.40 6.01 -2.88
N ALA A 143 14.71 7.13 -3.55
CA ALA A 143 15.92 7.90 -3.31
C ALA A 143 15.85 8.67 -2.00
N GLU A 144 14.69 9.27 -1.71
CA GLU A 144 14.37 9.89 -0.42
C GLU A 144 14.47 8.87 0.71
N ASP A 145 13.81 7.72 0.60
CA ASP A 145 13.80 6.67 1.63
C ASP A 145 15.18 6.08 1.90
N ALA A 146 16.00 5.92 0.86
CA ALA A 146 17.35 5.40 0.96
C ALA A 146 18.41 6.47 1.33
N GLY A 147 18.05 7.75 1.33
CA GLY A 147 18.99 8.86 1.56
C GLY A 147 20.10 8.95 0.52
N VAL A 148 19.81 8.61 -0.75
CA VAL A 148 20.79 8.63 -1.85
C VAL A 148 20.28 9.44 -3.05
N PRO A 149 21.15 9.89 -3.97
CA PRO A 149 20.69 10.56 -5.19
C PRO A 149 19.82 9.66 -6.07
N ALA A 150 18.78 10.21 -6.69
CA ALA A 150 17.90 9.47 -7.62
C ALA A 150 18.65 8.79 -8.77
N THR A 151 19.74 9.39 -9.24
CA THR A 151 20.65 8.79 -10.24
C THR A 151 21.23 7.45 -9.78
N THR A 152 21.49 7.30 -8.49
CA THR A 152 21.97 6.05 -7.88
C THR A 152 20.88 4.98 -7.92
N VAL A 153 19.66 5.35 -7.54
CA VAL A 153 18.49 4.46 -7.60
C VAL A 153 18.20 4.02 -9.03
N HIS A 154 18.25 4.93 -10.01
CA HIS A 154 18.09 4.58 -11.43
C HIS A 154 19.11 3.55 -11.90
N ARG A 155 20.37 3.67 -11.45
CA ARG A 155 21.41 2.67 -11.74
C ARG A 155 21.09 1.32 -11.10
N TRP A 156 20.59 1.31 -9.87
CA TRP A 156 20.17 0.08 -9.20
C TRP A 156 19.00 -0.60 -9.90
N ILE A 157 17.97 0.17 -10.31
CA ILE A 157 16.81 -0.36 -11.05
C ILE A 157 17.25 -0.95 -12.39
N ARG A 158 18.16 -0.27 -13.10
CA ARG A 158 18.72 -0.79 -14.36
C ARG A 158 19.41 -2.13 -14.14
N GLU A 159 20.23 -2.23 -13.11
CA GLU A 159 20.95 -3.46 -12.77
C GLU A 159 20.00 -4.59 -12.34
N ALA A 160 18.95 -4.28 -11.56
CA ALA A 160 17.91 -5.23 -11.20
C ALA A 160 17.15 -5.76 -12.44
N ARG A 161 16.92 -4.92 -13.46
CA ARG A 161 16.34 -5.36 -14.75
C ARG A 161 17.30 -6.27 -15.53
N LEU A 162 18.59 -5.91 -15.60
CA LEU A 162 19.61 -6.72 -16.28
C LEU A 162 19.72 -8.11 -15.66
N ARG A 163 19.50 -8.22 -14.35
CA ARG A 163 19.51 -9.47 -13.59
C ARG A 163 18.18 -10.24 -13.62
N GLY A 164 17.17 -9.73 -14.30
CA GLY A 164 15.85 -10.38 -14.43
C GLY A 164 14.91 -10.21 -13.24
N HIS A 165 15.28 -9.41 -12.23
CA HIS A 165 14.44 -9.16 -11.05
C HIS A 165 13.30 -8.17 -11.33
N LEU A 166 13.41 -7.38 -12.40
CA LEU A 166 12.38 -6.48 -12.88
C LEU A 166 12.13 -6.67 -14.37
N PRO A 167 10.89 -6.48 -14.84
CA PRO A 167 10.61 -6.49 -16.27
C PRO A 167 11.37 -5.36 -16.98
N PRO A 168 11.70 -5.54 -18.28
CA PRO A 168 12.33 -4.50 -19.07
C PRO A 168 11.48 -3.22 -19.02
N GLY A 169 12.14 -2.07 -18.88
CA GLY A 169 11.43 -0.79 -18.82
C GLY A 169 10.62 -0.60 -20.10
N LYS A 170 9.32 -0.28 -19.97
CA LYS A 170 8.51 0.12 -21.12
C LYS A 170 9.14 1.40 -21.69
N ARG A 171 9.52 1.41 -22.98
CA ARG A 171 9.83 2.67 -23.68
C ARG A 171 8.58 3.54 -23.58
N GLY A 172 8.70 4.72 -22.98
CA GLY A 172 7.67 5.74 -23.13
C GLY A 172 7.46 6.00 -24.62
N LYS A 173 6.21 6.21 -25.05
CA LYS A 173 5.94 6.88 -26.32
C LYS A 173 6.64 8.23 -26.24
N ALA A 174 7.76 8.36 -26.94
CA ALA A 174 8.42 9.63 -27.12
C ALA A 174 7.48 10.51 -27.94
N GLY A 175 7.06 11.63 -27.35
CA GLY A 175 6.83 12.87 -28.07
C GLY A 175 8.09 13.71 -27.99
#